data_AF-A0A2V6UQY4-F1
#
_entry.id   AF-A0A2V6UQY4-F1
#
_cell.length_a   1.000
_cell.length_b   1.000
_cell.length_c   1.000
_cell.angle_alpha   90.00
_cell.angle_beta   90.00
_cell.angle_gamma   90.00
#
_symmetry.space_group_name_H-M   'P 1'
#
loop_
_entity.id
_entity.type
_entity.pdbx_description
1 polymer ?
#
loop_
_entity_poly.entity_id
_entity_poly.type
_entity_poly.pdbx_seq_one_letter_code
_entity_poly.pdbx_strand_id
1 'polypeptide(L)'
;MRRGVLMVLAAVAAIGVFAGGLGWLLTDARPPAGAPRAQRLYYAYCAECHGVHGRGSWRASLFLLRPSDLTDPRVAAQSDRYLFDIIKHGGATIGRPGMPAFGAQLSDEDIQLLVGYMRTLASRRAARAAHRSRSIQTRLISSPVARTASRTRSPGETRAASSVAGAPRTAIISMAPMPSAVTA
;
A
#
# COMPACT_ATOMS: atom_id res chain seq x y z
N MET A 1 -24.62 0.51 -53.57
CA MET A 1 -25.29 0.50 -52.25
C MET A 1 -24.79 -0.62 -51.33
N ARG A 2 -24.85 -1.92 -51.73
CA ARG A 2 -24.43 -3.05 -50.88
C ARG A 2 -22.99 -2.97 -50.33
N ARG A 3 -22.01 -2.58 -51.16
CA ARG A 3 -20.61 -2.39 -50.73
C ARG A 3 -20.46 -1.29 -49.68
N GLY A 4 -21.21 -0.19 -49.81
CA GLY A 4 -21.20 0.90 -48.82
C GLY A 4 -21.77 0.46 -47.47
N VAL A 5 -22.89 -0.27 -47.48
CA VAL A 5 -23.50 -0.82 -46.25
C VAL A 5 -22.56 -1.79 -45.54
N LEU A 6 -21.87 -2.67 -46.27
CA LEU A 6 -20.91 -3.61 -45.68
C LEU A 6 -19.71 -2.90 -45.03
N MET A 7 -19.19 -1.83 -45.63
CA MET A 7 -18.09 -1.05 -45.05
C MET A 7 -18.51 -0.35 -43.76
N VAL A 8 -19.72 0.21 -43.71
CA VAL A 8 -20.26 0.84 -42.49
C VAL A 8 -20.44 -0.18 -41.38
N LEU A 9 -21.01 -1.36 -41.68
CA LEU A 9 -21.19 -2.42 -40.68
C LEU A 9 -19.85 -2.94 -40.14
N ALA A 10 -18.85 -3.13 -41.02
CA ALA A 10 -17.51 -3.53 -40.61
C ALA A 10 -16.84 -2.49 -39.70
N ALA A 11 -16.98 -1.20 -40.04
CA ALA A 11 -16.45 -0.11 -39.21
C ALA A 11 -17.12 -0.06 -37.82
N VAL A 12 -18.45 -0.18 -37.76
CA VAL A 12 -19.19 -0.22 -36.48
C VAL A 12 -18.76 -1.42 -35.63
N ALA A 13 -18.63 -2.60 -36.23
CA ALA A 13 -18.16 -3.79 -35.53
C ALA A 13 -16.73 -3.61 -34.99
N ALA A 14 -15.82 -3.07 -35.79
CA ALA A 14 -14.44 -2.80 -35.38
C ALA A 14 -14.37 -1.79 -34.22
N ILE A 15 -15.16 -0.71 -34.27
CA ILE A 15 -15.25 0.27 -33.19
C ILE A 15 -15.81 -0.39 -31.92
N GLY A 16 -16.84 -1.22 -32.04
CA GLY A 16 -17.42 -1.94 -30.89
C GLY A 16 -16.41 -2.88 -30.21
N VAL A 17 -15.65 -3.65 -30.99
CA VAL A 17 -14.61 -4.54 -30.46
C VAL A 17 -13.48 -3.73 -29.81
N PHE A 18 -13.04 -2.65 -30.44
CA PHE A 18 -11.98 -1.80 -29.90
C PHE A 18 -12.42 -1.11 -28.60
N ALA A 19 -13.60 -0.49 -28.58
CA ALA A 19 -14.14 0.16 -27.40
C ALA A 19 -14.41 -0.83 -26.26
N GLY A 20 -14.94 -2.03 -26.58
CA GLY A 20 -15.18 -3.09 -25.60
C GLY A 20 -13.88 -3.66 -25.02
N GLY A 21 -12.88 -3.92 -25.87
CA GLY A 21 -11.57 -4.40 -25.46
C GLY A 21 -10.80 -3.38 -24.62
N LEU A 22 -10.82 -2.10 -25.03
CA LEU A 22 -10.20 -1.02 -24.27
C LEU A 22 -10.92 -0.79 -22.93
N GLY A 23 -12.25 -0.85 -22.91
CA GLY A 23 -13.04 -0.76 -21.69
C GLY A 23 -12.74 -1.90 -20.71
N TRP A 24 -12.58 -3.13 -21.22
CA TRP A 24 -12.18 -4.28 -20.41
C TRP A 24 -10.77 -4.11 -19.83
N LEU A 25 -9.83 -3.57 -20.63
CA LEU A 25 -8.45 -3.32 -20.20
C LEU A 25 -8.35 -2.20 -19.15
N LEU A 26 -9.28 -1.25 -19.16
CA LEU A 26 -9.30 -0.10 -18.25
C LEU A 26 -10.14 -0.32 -16.98
N THR A 27 -10.91 -1.42 -16.86
CA THR A 27 -11.76 -1.70 -15.70
C THR A 27 -11.13 -2.71 -14.73
N ASP A 28 -10.12 -2.27 -13.98
CA ASP A 28 -9.45 -3.06 -12.93
C ASP A 28 -10.30 -3.31 -11.66
N ALA A 29 -11.43 -2.61 -11.51
CA ALA A 29 -12.20 -2.58 -10.26
C ALA A 29 -13.32 -3.64 -10.19
N ARG A 30 -13.04 -4.91 -10.52
CA ARG A 30 -14.00 -6.01 -10.29
C ARG A 30 -13.62 -6.85 -9.07
N PRO A 31 -14.53 -7.04 -8.10
CA PRO A 31 -14.24 -7.88 -6.95
C PRO A 31 -14.07 -9.34 -7.42
N PRO A 32 -13.17 -10.13 -6.80
CA PRO A 32 -12.99 -11.53 -7.15
C PRO A 32 -14.27 -12.32 -6.89
N ALA A 33 -14.44 -13.43 -7.63
CA ALA A 33 -15.54 -14.35 -7.39
C ALA A 33 -15.53 -14.83 -5.92
N GLY A 34 -16.69 -14.81 -5.26
CA GLY A 34 -16.80 -15.14 -3.84
C GLY A 34 -16.31 -14.06 -2.86
N ALA A 35 -15.99 -12.85 -3.32
CA ALA A 35 -15.59 -11.75 -2.45
C ALA A 35 -16.65 -11.49 -1.36
N PRO A 36 -16.25 -11.27 -0.09
CA PRO A 36 -17.20 -10.94 0.98
C PRO A 36 -17.91 -9.62 0.70
N ARG A 37 -19.08 -9.42 1.34
CA ARG A 37 -19.94 -8.24 1.13
C ARG A 37 -19.16 -6.92 1.21
N ALA A 38 -18.36 -6.74 2.26
CA ALA A 38 -17.54 -5.54 2.47
C ALA A 38 -16.59 -5.25 1.30
N GLN A 39 -15.96 -6.28 0.73
CA GLN A 39 -15.08 -6.14 -0.42
C GLN A 39 -15.86 -5.73 -1.67
N ARG A 40 -17.05 -6.29 -1.90
CA ARG A 40 -17.88 -5.89 -3.05
C ARG A 40 -18.33 -4.45 -2.94
N LEU A 41 -18.75 -4.01 -1.75
CA LEU A 41 -19.11 -2.62 -1.47
C LEU A 41 -17.90 -1.69 -1.68
N TYR A 42 -16.72 -2.08 -1.19
CA TYR A 42 -15.51 -1.28 -1.40
C TYR A 42 -15.19 -1.09 -2.88
N TYR A 43 -15.33 -2.15 -3.68
CA TYR A 43 -15.10 -2.08 -5.13
C TYR A 43 -16.14 -1.20 -5.82
N ALA A 44 -17.40 -1.24 -5.38
CA ALA A 44 -18.48 -0.46 -5.96
C ALA A 44 -18.41 1.05 -5.63
N TYR A 45 -18.03 1.41 -4.39
CA TYR A 45 -18.16 2.79 -3.91
C TYR A 45 -16.83 3.49 -3.61
N CYS A 46 -15.77 2.74 -3.27
CA CYS A 46 -14.54 3.31 -2.73
C CYS A 46 -13.34 3.18 -3.67
N ALA A 47 -13.22 2.04 -4.36
CA ALA A 47 -12.07 1.70 -5.18
C ALA A 47 -11.88 2.63 -6.39
N GLU A 48 -12.96 3.26 -6.85
CA GLU A 48 -12.94 4.24 -7.92
C GLU A 48 -12.00 5.40 -7.63
N CYS A 49 -11.98 5.89 -6.39
CA CYS A 49 -11.10 6.99 -5.96
C CYS A 49 -9.89 6.47 -5.16
N HIS A 50 -10.10 5.54 -4.24
CA HIS A 50 -9.03 5.02 -3.36
C HIS A 50 -8.23 3.85 -3.95
N GLY A 51 -8.61 3.35 -5.13
CA GLY A 51 -7.98 2.21 -5.79
C GLY A 51 -8.31 0.87 -5.12
N VAL A 52 -8.16 -0.24 -5.85
CA VAL A 52 -8.41 -1.61 -5.36
C VAL A 52 -7.52 -2.03 -4.19
N HIS A 53 -6.43 -1.30 -3.96
CA HIS A 53 -5.46 -1.54 -2.89
C HIS A 53 -5.42 -0.43 -1.84
N GLY A 54 -6.31 0.56 -1.92
CA GLY A 54 -6.39 1.66 -0.96
C GLY A 54 -5.32 2.74 -1.11
N ARG A 55 -4.48 2.72 -2.15
CA ARG A 55 -3.36 3.65 -2.33
C ARG A 55 -3.70 4.92 -3.12
N GLY A 56 -4.97 5.13 -3.42
CA GLY A 56 -5.40 6.08 -4.42
C GLY A 56 -5.47 5.44 -5.82
N SER A 57 -6.35 6.00 -6.64
CA SER A 57 -6.51 5.67 -8.05
C SER A 57 -6.07 6.86 -8.91
N TRP A 58 -5.73 6.59 -10.17
CA TRP A 58 -5.51 7.65 -11.15
C TRP A 58 -6.83 8.37 -11.52
N ARG A 59 -7.98 7.68 -11.39
CA ARG A 59 -9.30 8.21 -11.74
C ARG A 59 -9.73 9.35 -10.82
N ALA A 60 -9.31 9.33 -9.55
CA ALA A 60 -9.50 10.46 -8.64
C ALA A 60 -8.89 11.77 -9.17
N SER A 61 -7.77 11.71 -9.89
CA SER A 61 -7.11 12.88 -10.48
C SER A 61 -7.95 13.55 -11.56
N LEU A 62 -8.86 12.82 -12.24
CA LEU A 62 -9.79 13.38 -13.22
C LEU A 62 -10.76 14.38 -12.58
N PHE A 63 -11.00 14.23 -11.28
CA PHE A 63 -11.84 15.13 -10.49
C PHE A 63 -11.03 16.17 -9.71
N LEU A 64 -9.70 16.25 -9.93
CA LEU A 64 -8.77 17.06 -9.14
C LEU A 64 -8.77 16.70 -7.63
N LEU A 65 -9.16 15.47 -7.30
CA LEU A 65 -9.17 14.96 -5.93
C LEU A 65 -7.87 14.20 -5.62
N ARG A 66 -7.40 14.34 -4.38
CA ARG A 66 -6.29 13.55 -3.85
C ARG A 66 -6.74 12.75 -2.62
N PRO A 67 -7.37 11.58 -2.81
CA PRO A 67 -7.80 10.75 -1.70
C PRO A 67 -6.60 10.26 -0.88
N SER A 68 -6.79 10.11 0.42
CA SER A 68 -5.75 9.58 1.32
C SER A 68 -5.42 8.12 0.99
N ASP A 69 -4.15 7.75 1.18
CA ASP A 69 -3.71 6.34 1.16
C ASP A 69 -4.27 5.65 2.42
N LEU A 70 -5.27 4.78 2.22
CA LEU A 70 -5.93 4.00 3.27
C LEU A 70 -5.00 2.97 3.91
N THR A 71 -3.81 2.75 3.33
CA THR A 71 -2.76 1.89 3.90
C THR A 71 -1.70 2.67 4.66
N ASP A 72 -1.79 4.01 4.72
CA ASP A 72 -0.92 4.86 5.55
C ASP A 72 -1.22 4.59 7.04
N PRO A 73 -0.19 4.35 7.89
CA PRO A 73 -0.36 4.14 9.32
C PRO A 73 -1.17 5.25 10.02
N ARG A 74 -1.08 6.50 9.57
CA ARG A 74 -1.83 7.64 10.13
C ARG A 74 -3.32 7.55 9.86
N VAL A 75 -3.71 7.01 8.70
CA VAL A 75 -5.11 6.74 8.35
C VAL A 75 -5.57 5.48 9.10
N ALA A 76 -4.73 4.45 9.15
CA ALA A 76 -4.99 3.22 9.89
C ALA A 76 -5.02 3.42 11.43
N ALA A 77 -4.55 4.55 11.94
CA ALA A 77 -4.64 4.93 13.35
C ALA A 77 -5.87 5.77 13.70
N GLN A 78 -6.63 6.26 12.70
CA GLN A 78 -7.89 6.97 12.95
C GLN A 78 -8.89 6.04 13.65
N SER A 79 -9.80 6.60 14.44
CA SER A 79 -10.84 5.81 15.13
C SER A 79 -11.85 5.23 14.14
N ASP A 80 -12.46 4.09 14.48
CA ASP A 80 -13.53 3.50 13.66
C ASP A 80 -14.70 4.46 13.50
N ARG A 81 -15.02 5.23 14.55
CA ARG A 81 -16.05 6.28 14.51
C ARG A 81 -15.72 7.37 13.49
N TYR A 82 -14.48 7.86 13.46
CA TYR A 82 -14.05 8.85 12.47
C TYR A 82 -14.18 8.30 11.04
N LEU A 83 -13.77 7.05 10.82
CA LEU A 83 -13.91 6.40 9.51
C LEU A 83 -15.37 6.13 9.13
N PHE A 84 -16.22 5.81 10.09
CA PHE A 84 -17.65 5.67 9.87
C PHE A 84 -18.27 7.01 9.47
N ASP A 85 -17.99 8.07 10.24
CA ASP A 85 -18.57 9.40 10.04
C ASP A 85 -18.15 10.00 8.68
N ILE A 86 -16.88 9.84 8.27
CA ILE A 86 -16.42 10.33 6.97
C ILE A 86 -17.08 9.58 5.79
N ILE A 87 -17.37 8.29 5.94
CA ILE A 87 -18.08 7.52 4.89
C ILE A 87 -19.55 7.94 4.86
N LYS A 88 -20.20 8.04 6.02
CA LYS A 88 -21.62 8.34 6.12
C LYS A 88 -21.95 9.76 5.67
N HIS A 89 -21.19 10.74 6.16
CA HIS A 89 -21.48 12.17 5.99
C HIS A 89 -20.60 12.84 4.94
N GLY A 90 -19.62 12.14 4.38
CA GLY A 90 -18.64 12.70 3.47
C GLY A 90 -17.56 13.47 4.20
N GLY A 91 -16.54 13.90 3.47
CA GLY A 91 -15.38 14.57 4.04
C GLY A 91 -15.61 16.06 4.33
N ALA A 92 -16.56 16.71 3.66
CA ALA A 92 -16.81 18.14 3.84
C ALA A 92 -17.23 18.51 5.27
N THR A 93 -18.02 17.65 5.92
CA THR A 93 -18.53 17.87 7.29
C THR A 93 -17.44 17.83 8.37
N ILE A 94 -16.26 17.28 8.04
CA ILE A 94 -15.12 17.14 8.95
C ILE A 94 -13.85 17.83 8.44
N GLY A 95 -14.00 18.83 7.55
CA GLY A 95 -12.88 19.63 7.06
C GLY A 95 -11.95 18.90 6.07
N ARG A 96 -12.47 17.89 5.38
CA ARG A 96 -11.78 17.07 4.37
C ARG A 96 -12.58 17.06 3.04
N PRO A 97 -12.81 18.23 2.40
CA PRO A 97 -13.66 18.31 1.22
C PRO A 97 -13.15 17.40 0.08
N GLY A 98 -14.08 16.90 -0.74
CA GLY A 98 -13.79 16.03 -1.88
C GLY A 98 -14.32 14.60 -1.73
N MET A 99 -14.49 14.07 -0.53
CA MET A 99 -15.15 12.78 -0.34
C MET A 99 -16.68 12.96 -0.25
N PRO A 100 -17.48 12.33 -1.13
CA PRO A 100 -18.94 12.41 -1.08
C PRO A 100 -19.51 11.65 0.13
N ALA A 101 -20.72 11.99 0.53
CA ALA A 101 -21.48 11.28 1.55
C ALA A 101 -22.14 10.02 0.95
N PHE A 102 -22.08 8.90 1.68
CA PHE A 102 -22.67 7.63 1.24
C PHE A 102 -23.82 7.14 2.13
N GLY A 103 -24.19 7.89 3.17
CA GLY A 103 -25.25 7.48 4.10
C GLY A 103 -26.65 7.35 3.48
N ALA A 104 -26.87 7.84 2.25
CA ALA A 104 -28.12 7.63 1.52
C ALA A 104 -28.12 6.32 0.70
N GLN A 105 -26.95 5.76 0.41
CA GLN A 105 -26.77 4.57 -0.42
C GLN A 105 -26.35 3.33 0.38
N LEU A 106 -25.75 3.53 1.56
CA LEU A 106 -25.23 2.48 2.42
C LEU A 106 -25.92 2.50 3.78
N SER A 107 -26.29 1.32 4.26
CA SER A 107 -26.74 1.12 5.64
C SER A 107 -25.60 1.31 6.64
N ASP A 108 -25.92 1.57 7.90
CA ASP A 108 -24.91 1.71 8.95
C ASP A 108 -24.11 0.42 9.13
N GLU A 109 -24.77 -0.74 8.98
CA GLU A 109 -24.12 -2.05 9.00
C GLU A 109 -23.14 -2.20 7.83
N ASP A 110 -23.50 -1.75 6.63
CA ASP A 110 -22.62 -1.78 5.47
C ASP A 110 -21.41 -0.86 5.62
N ILE A 111 -21.59 0.32 6.23
CA ILE A 111 -20.49 1.24 6.53
C ILE A 111 -19.55 0.62 7.58
N GLN A 112 -20.07 -0.02 8.63
CA GLN A 112 -19.25 -0.73 9.61
C GLN A 112 -18.43 -1.86 8.95
N LEU A 113 -19.05 -2.63 8.04
CA LEU A 113 -18.36 -3.65 7.26
C LEU A 113 -17.22 -3.05 6.42
N LEU A 114 -17.44 -1.89 5.79
CA LEU A 114 -16.42 -1.18 5.03
C LEU A 114 -15.26 -0.71 5.90
N VAL A 115 -15.53 -0.14 7.08
CA VAL A 115 -14.49 0.24 8.05
C VAL A 115 -13.63 -0.96 8.41
N GLY A 116 -14.26 -2.10 8.73
CA GLY A 116 -13.54 -3.36 8.98
C GLY A 116 -12.68 -3.79 7.79
N TYR A 117 -13.21 -3.74 6.56
CA TYR A 117 -12.45 -4.08 5.36
C TYR A 117 -11.24 -3.16 5.15
N MET A 118 -11.38 -1.84 5.38
CA MET A 118 -10.29 -0.86 5.27
C MET A 118 -9.12 -1.20 6.20
N ARG A 119 -9.40 -1.64 7.44
CA ARG A 119 -8.35 -2.09 8.37
C ARG A 119 -7.52 -3.24 7.78
N THR A 120 -8.15 -4.15 7.05
CA THR A 120 -7.44 -5.27 6.41
C THR A 120 -6.49 -4.82 5.30
N LEU A 121 -6.73 -3.66 4.66
CA LEU A 121 -5.87 -3.14 3.59
C LEU A 121 -4.49 -2.74 4.13
N ALA A 122 -4.46 -2.05 5.28
CA ALA A 122 -3.23 -1.69 5.97
C ALA A 122 -2.44 -2.94 6.41
N SER A 123 -3.12 -3.93 7.01
CA SER A 123 -2.50 -5.19 7.42
C SER A 123 -1.91 -5.97 6.24
N ARG A 124 -2.63 -6.04 5.10
CA ARG A 124 -2.13 -6.69 3.88
C ARG A 124 -0.86 -6.01 3.35
N ARG A 125 -0.73 -4.69 3.45
CA ARG A 125 0.50 -3.96 3.07
C ARG A 125 1.66 -4.36 3.98
N ALA A 126 1.46 -4.34 5.30
CA ALA A 126 2.49 -4.73 6.25
C ALA A 126 2.97 -6.17 6.02
N ALA A 127 2.03 -7.11 5.83
CA ALA A 127 2.34 -8.51 5.54
C ALA A 127 3.12 -8.68 4.23
N ARG A 128 2.74 -7.98 3.15
CA ARG A 128 3.46 -8.00 1.87
C ARG A 128 4.88 -7.44 1.99
N ALA A 129 5.07 -6.36 2.76
CA ALA A 129 6.39 -5.79 3.01
C ALA A 129 7.28 -6.78 3.76
N ALA A 130 6.77 -7.41 4.82
CA ALA A 130 7.50 -8.42 5.59
C ALA A 130 7.90 -9.64 4.73
N HIS A 131 6.98 -10.16 3.91
CA HIS A 131 7.26 -11.26 3.00
C HIS A 131 8.35 -10.90 1.97
N ARG A 132 8.31 -9.67 1.43
CA ARG A 132 9.32 -9.18 0.48
C ARG A 132 10.72 -9.18 1.11
N SER A 133 10.88 -8.59 2.30
CA SER A 133 12.17 -8.54 2.99
C SER A 133 12.74 -9.94 3.25
N ARG A 134 11.89 -10.87 3.69
CA ARG A 134 12.28 -12.27 3.91
C ARG A 134 12.75 -12.94 2.60
N SER A 135 12.02 -12.71 1.49
CA SER A 135 12.39 -13.27 0.18
C SER A 135 13.69 -12.68 -0.40
N ILE A 136 14.00 -11.41 -0.11
CA ILE A 136 15.26 -10.76 -0.51
C ILE A 136 16.40 -11.35 0.33
N GLN A 137 16.21 -11.51 1.64
CA GLN A 137 17.21 -12.08 2.51
C GLN A 137 17.53 -13.54 2.14
N THR A 138 16.51 -14.36 1.84
CA THR A 138 16.73 -15.72 1.33
C THR A 138 17.53 -15.72 0.01
N ARG A 139 17.22 -14.81 -0.93
CA ARG A 139 17.99 -14.70 -2.18
C ARG A 139 19.43 -14.24 -1.97
N LEU A 140 19.67 -13.31 -1.05
CA LEU A 140 21.01 -12.84 -0.73
C LEU A 140 21.87 -13.95 -0.12
N ILE A 141 21.29 -14.75 0.79
CA ILE A 141 21.99 -15.87 1.43
C ILE A 141 22.23 -17.04 0.47
N SER A 142 21.30 -17.28 -0.46
CA SER A 142 21.40 -18.37 -1.44
C SER A 142 22.13 -17.99 -2.74
N SER A 143 22.55 -16.73 -2.91
CA SER A 143 23.25 -16.29 -4.13
C SER A 143 24.69 -16.83 -4.18
N PRO A 144 25.11 -17.52 -5.25
CA PRO A 144 26.48 -17.99 -5.40
C PRO A 144 27.51 -16.85 -5.48
N VAL A 145 27.08 -15.63 -5.83
CA VAL A 145 27.94 -14.43 -5.91
C VAL A 145 28.47 -14.00 -4.55
N ALA A 146 27.69 -14.13 -3.47
CA ALA A 146 28.15 -13.79 -2.12
C ALA A 146 29.19 -14.80 -1.58
N ARG A 147 29.25 -16.00 -2.16
CA ARG A 147 30.15 -17.08 -1.72
C ARG A 147 31.57 -16.96 -2.27
N THR A 148 31.75 -16.28 -3.40
CA THR A 148 33.07 -16.10 -4.03
C THR A 148 33.90 -14.99 -3.36
N ALA A 149 33.26 -13.96 -2.80
CA ALA A 149 33.94 -12.85 -2.13
C ALA A 149 34.58 -13.22 -0.78
N SER A 150 34.16 -14.33 -0.15
CA SER A 150 34.68 -14.77 1.15
C SER A 150 35.85 -15.77 1.04
N ARG A 151 36.22 -16.21 -0.17
CA ARG A 151 37.15 -17.35 -0.36
C ARG A 151 38.58 -16.97 -0.76
N THR A 152 38.95 -15.69 -0.77
CA THR A 152 40.32 -15.24 -1.10
C THR A 152 41.18 -14.83 0.10
N ARG A 153 40.72 -15.02 1.36
CA ARG A 153 41.62 -14.87 2.52
C ARG A 153 42.41 -16.17 2.73
N SER A 154 43.55 -16.27 2.06
CA SER A 154 44.53 -17.34 2.22
C SER A 154 45.13 -17.34 3.64
N PRO A 155 45.36 -18.51 4.28
CA PRO A 155 46.04 -18.63 5.56
C PRO A 155 47.56 -18.66 5.34
N GLY A 156 48.26 -17.65 5.85
CA GLY A 156 49.71 -17.59 5.71
C GLY A 156 50.34 -16.37 6.36
N GLU A 157 50.06 -16.11 7.63
CA GLU A 157 50.95 -15.29 8.44
C GLU A 157 50.98 -15.82 9.87
N THR A 158 52.10 -16.48 10.17
CA THR A 158 52.43 -17.07 11.45
C THR A 158 52.58 -16.01 12.52
N ARG A 159 51.89 -16.26 13.63
CA ARG A 159 52.01 -15.54 14.90
C ARG A 159 53.43 -15.75 15.46
N ALA A 160 54.22 -14.68 15.53
CA ALA A 160 55.38 -14.60 16.42
C ALA A 160 55.09 -13.54 17.49
N ALA A 161 55.12 -13.98 18.74
CA ALA A 161 55.02 -13.13 19.90
C ALA A 161 56.39 -12.52 20.24
N SER A 162 56.43 -11.25 20.64
CA SER A 162 57.37 -10.76 21.66
C SER A 162 56.84 -9.49 22.34
N SER A 163 56.65 -9.65 23.65
CA SER A 163 56.79 -8.71 24.77
C SER A 163 57.32 -7.30 24.46
N VAL A 164 56.70 -6.26 25.05
CA VAL A 164 57.27 -5.43 26.15
C VAL A 164 56.29 -4.28 26.51
N ALA A 165 56.00 -4.21 27.81
CA ALA A 165 55.69 -3.05 28.69
C ALA A 165 54.69 -1.95 28.28
N GLY A 166 53.80 -1.62 29.23
CA GLY A 166 53.30 -0.24 29.39
C GLY A 166 51.82 -0.12 29.80
N ALA A 167 51.50 -0.35 31.07
CA ALA A 167 50.43 0.39 31.74
C ALA A 167 50.98 1.78 32.16
N PRO A 168 50.21 2.77 32.70
CA PRO A 168 48.80 2.72 33.13
C PRO A 168 47.96 3.99 32.81
N ARG A 169 46.67 3.94 33.19
CA ARG A 169 45.94 4.92 34.06
C ARG A 169 44.53 5.29 33.55
N THR A 170 43.55 4.70 34.26
CA THR A 170 42.48 5.39 35.02
C THR A 170 41.72 6.55 34.40
N ALA A 171 40.42 6.35 34.17
CA ALA A 171 39.30 7.25 34.54
C ALA A 171 37.97 6.58 34.13
N ILE A 172 37.36 5.79 35.00
CA ILE A 172 36.11 6.12 35.73
C ILE A 172 35.48 7.49 35.40
N ILE A 173 34.18 7.47 35.05
CA ILE A 173 33.06 8.39 35.37
C ILE A 173 31.85 7.81 34.57
N SER A 174 30.95 7.05 35.20
CA SER A 174 29.82 7.47 36.05
C SER A 174 28.69 8.21 35.30
N MET A 175 27.55 7.50 35.18
CA MET A 175 26.16 7.95 35.37
C MET A 175 25.69 9.30 34.78
N ALA A 176 24.67 9.25 33.93
CA ALA A 176 23.26 9.56 34.30
C ALA A 176 22.31 9.65 33.08
N PRO A 177 20.99 9.40 33.24
CA PRO A 177 19.96 9.64 32.24
C PRO A 177 19.10 10.92 32.51
N MET A 178 18.17 11.22 31.57
CA MET A 178 16.96 12.10 31.63
C MET A 178 17.10 13.54 31.08
N PRO A 179 16.00 14.30 30.77
CA PRO A 179 14.57 13.96 30.60
C PRO A 179 13.89 14.54 29.33
N SER A 180 12.59 14.22 29.22
CA SER A 180 11.54 14.70 28.29
C SER A 180 11.25 16.21 28.26
N ALA A 181 10.55 16.59 27.17
CA ALA A 181 9.56 17.67 27.00
C ALA A 181 10.05 19.11 26.81
N VAL A 182 9.66 19.72 25.66
CA VAL A 182 9.06 21.07 25.61
C VAL A 182 8.09 21.13 24.42
N THR A 183 6.81 21.31 24.77
CA THR A 183 5.78 22.02 24.01
C THR A 183 5.91 23.52 24.30
N ALA A 184 5.82 24.34 23.27
CA ALA A 184 5.14 25.64 23.26
C ALA A 184 4.79 25.97 21.81
#